data_AF-A0AA38KYL4-F1
#
_entry.id   AF-A0AA38KYL4-F1
#
_cell.length_a   1.000
_cell.length_b   1.000
_cell.length_c   1.000
_cell.angle_alpha   90.00
_cell.angle_beta   90.00
_cell.angle_gamma   90.00
#
_symmetry.space_group_name_H-M   'P 1'
#
loop_
_entity.id
_entity.type
_entity.pdbx_description
1 polymer ?
#
loop_
_entity_poly.entity_id
_entity_poly.type
_entity_poly.pdbx_seq_one_letter_code
_entity_poly.pdbx_strand_id
1 'polypeptide(L)'
;MALNFLIFEMMMLPFISGCPSDERNYLLNFKGSLRDPSGRLSSWHGFNCCKWKGIVCDSNSPHALGLDLKNHYYDPDLYNPDSYLFGELIHPSLFNLHHL
;
A
#
# COMPACT_ATOMS: atom_id res chain seq x y z
N MET A 1 27.87 -2.75 31.25
CA MET A 1 26.53 -3.32 30.95
C MET A 1 25.45 -2.25 30.94
N ALA A 2 25.68 -1.12 30.24
CA ALA A 2 24.68 -0.04 30.08
C ALA A 2 24.55 0.42 28.62
N LEU A 3 25.58 0.18 27.78
CA LEU A 3 25.53 0.48 26.35
C LEU A 3 24.55 -0.41 25.55
N ASN A 4 24.27 -1.64 25.99
CA ASN A 4 23.30 -2.52 25.31
C ASN A 4 21.84 -2.10 25.54
N PHE A 5 21.54 -1.33 26.58
CA PHE A 5 20.17 -0.84 26.86
C PHE A 5 19.79 0.34 25.96
N LEU A 6 20.74 1.20 25.59
CA LEU A 6 20.48 2.35 24.71
C LEU A 6 20.32 1.97 23.24
N ILE A 7 20.98 0.89 22.79
CA ILE A 7 20.83 0.35 21.43
C ILE A 7 19.43 -0.29 21.25
N PHE A 8 18.86 -0.86 22.30
CA PHE A 8 17.53 -1.50 22.26
C PHE A 8 16.38 -0.47 22.27
N GLU A 9 16.57 0.68 22.92
CA GLU A 9 15.58 1.77 23.00
C GLU A 9 15.56 2.70 21.76
N MET A 10 16.61 2.71 20.94
CA MET A 10 16.69 3.55 19.72
C MET A 10 16.33 2.81 18.42
N MET A 11 16.08 1.49 18.43
CA MET A 11 15.64 0.75 17.24
C MET A 11 14.13 0.83 16.96
N MET A 12 13.33 1.39 17.87
CA MET A 12 11.85 1.38 17.76
C MET A 12 11.22 2.74 17.41
N LEU A 13 12.02 3.81 17.27
CA LEU A 13 11.51 5.19 17.26
C LEU A 13 11.28 5.86 15.87
N PRO A 14 11.28 5.13 14.74
CA PRO A 14 10.50 5.59 13.59
C PRO A 14 9.62 4.49 12.96
N PHE A 15 9.13 3.51 13.74
CA PHE A 15 7.91 2.74 13.39
C PHE A 15 6.64 3.60 13.58
N ILE A 16 6.78 4.92 13.50
CA ILE A 16 5.73 5.91 13.68
C ILE A 16 4.79 5.83 12.47
N SER A 17 3.77 5.00 12.62
CA SER A 17 2.51 5.04 11.88
C SER A 17 2.64 5.10 10.35
N GLY A 18 3.20 4.07 9.72
CA GLY A 18 3.19 3.94 8.27
C GLY A 18 4.05 2.78 7.77
N CYS A 19 3.74 2.26 6.57
CA CYS A 19 4.51 1.14 6.03
C CYS A 19 5.93 1.54 5.63
N PRO A 20 6.86 0.55 5.61
CA PRO A 20 8.25 0.76 5.25
C PRO A 20 8.43 1.52 3.94
N SER A 21 9.53 2.28 3.81
CA SER A 21 9.83 3.05 2.60
C SER A 21 9.82 2.20 1.35
N ASP A 22 10.30 0.96 1.44
CA ASP A 22 10.41 0.05 0.30
C ASP A 22 9.04 -0.45 -0.15
N GLU A 23 8.19 -0.89 0.79
CA GLU A 23 6.80 -1.26 0.51
C GLU A 23 6.03 -0.09 -0.11
N ARG A 24 6.18 1.11 0.46
CA ARG A 24 5.58 2.32 -0.09
C ARG A 24 6.03 2.55 -1.53
N ASN A 25 7.31 2.41 -1.82
CA ASN A 25 7.84 2.59 -3.18
C ASN A 25 7.31 1.53 -4.14
N TYR A 26 7.20 0.26 -3.72
CA TYR A 26 6.63 -0.81 -4.53
C TYR A 26 5.16 -0.56 -4.86
N LEU A 27 4.37 -0.09 -3.89
CA LEU A 27 2.96 0.28 -4.09
C LEU A 27 2.82 1.50 -5.01
N LEU A 28 3.67 2.52 -4.89
CA LEU A 28 3.64 3.68 -5.78
C LEU A 28 4.06 3.33 -7.21
N ASN A 29 5.05 2.45 -7.38
CA ASN A 29 5.41 1.92 -8.70
C ASN A 29 4.26 1.12 -9.31
N PHE A 30 3.57 0.30 -8.51
CA PHE A 30 2.37 -0.43 -8.94
C PHE A 30 1.23 0.53 -9.33
N LYS A 31 0.98 1.59 -8.56
CA LYS A 31 0.04 2.66 -8.94
C LYS A 31 0.42 3.27 -10.29
N GLY A 32 1.70 3.54 -10.52
CA GLY A 32 2.21 4.11 -11.78
C GLY A 32 2.05 3.19 -13.00
N SER A 33 1.95 1.88 -12.80
CA SER A 33 1.69 0.92 -13.87
C SER A 33 0.20 0.74 -14.17
N LEU A 34 -0.68 1.42 -13.45
CA LEU A 34 -2.13 1.35 -13.64
C LEU A 34 -2.67 2.66 -14.23
N ARG A 35 -3.59 2.55 -15.17
CA ARG A 35 -4.46 3.64 -15.57
C ARG A 35 -5.73 3.60 -14.71
N ASP A 36 -6.01 4.70 -14.02
CA ASP A 36 -7.09 4.84 -13.04
C ASP A 36 -7.99 6.06 -13.36
N PRO A 37 -8.89 5.96 -14.35
CA PRO A 37 -9.72 7.09 -14.79
C PRO A 37 -10.68 7.62 -13.71
N SER A 38 -11.14 6.73 -12.83
CA SER A 38 -12.05 7.07 -11.72
C SER A 38 -11.34 7.52 -10.44
N GLY A 39 -10.01 7.55 -10.43
CA GLY A 39 -9.23 8.02 -9.29
C GLY A 39 -9.40 7.16 -8.04
N ARG A 40 -9.62 5.85 -8.20
CA ARG A 40 -9.80 4.90 -7.08
C ARG A 40 -8.55 4.79 -6.20
N LEU A 41 -7.37 5.06 -6.76
CA LEU A 41 -6.07 5.09 -6.08
C LEU A 41 -5.63 6.52 -5.71
N SER A 42 -6.56 7.49 -5.72
CA SER A 42 -6.29 8.89 -5.38
C SER A 42 -5.66 9.06 -4.00
N SER A 43 -6.07 8.26 -3.01
CA SER A 43 -5.54 8.31 -1.64
C SER A 43 -4.09 7.84 -1.50
N TRP A 44 -3.51 7.21 -2.54
CA TRP A 44 -2.18 6.61 -2.48
C TRP A 44 -1.11 7.70 -2.62
N HIS A 45 -0.84 8.38 -1.51
CA HIS A 45 0.16 9.43 -1.36
C HIS A 45 0.57 9.63 0.11
N GLY A 46 1.76 10.18 0.35
CA GLY A 46 2.29 10.42 1.70
C GLY A 46 2.97 9.20 2.32
N PHE A 47 3.32 9.29 3.59
CA PHE A 47 4.21 8.31 4.24
C PHE A 47 3.50 7.09 4.82
N ASN A 48 2.22 7.21 5.20
CA ASN A 48 1.46 6.15 5.86
C ASN A 48 0.52 5.45 4.87
N CYS A 49 0.99 4.37 4.25
CA CYS A 49 0.16 3.60 3.30
C CYS A 49 -1.01 2.86 3.95
N CYS A 50 -1.02 2.63 5.26
CA CYS A 50 -2.19 2.08 5.96
C CYS A 50 -3.39 3.04 5.96
N LYS A 51 -3.18 4.32 5.63
CA LYS A 51 -4.26 5.29 5.40
C LYS A 51 -4.77 5.28 3.96
N TRP A 52 -4.13 4.55 3.05
CA TRP A 52 -4.54 4.47 1.66
C TRP A 52 -5.71 3.50 1.53
N LYS A 53 -6.72 3.89 0.76
CA LYS A 53 -7.87 3.04 0.44
C LYS A 53 -7.38 1.75 -0.24
N GLY A 54 -7.85 0.62 0.27
CA GLY A 54 -7.52 -0.71 -0.24
C GLY A 54 -6.22 -1.31 0.32
N ILE A 55 -5.45 -0.58 1.12
CA ILE A 55 -4.31 -1.17 1.85
C ILE A 55 -4.81 -1.72 3.18
N VAL A 56 -4.52 -3.00 3.42
CA VAL A 56 -4.78 -3.67 4.69
C VAL A 56 -3.46 -3.77 5.44
N CYS A 57 -3.43 -3.26 6.68
CA CYS A 57 -2.28 -3.37 7.57
C CYS A 57 -2.66 -4.11 8.85
N ASP A 58 -1.68 -4.73 9.49
CA ASP A 58 -1.84 -5.20 10.88
C ASP A 58 -1.89 -3.99 11.82
N SER A 59 -2.66 -4.07 12.91
CA SER A 59 -2.54 -3.12 14.01
C SER A 59 -1.24 -3.27 14.81
N ASN A 60 -0.61 -4.45 14.74
CA ASN A 60 0.59 -4.80 15.51
C ASN A 60 1.89 -4.73 14.69
N SER A 61 1.79 -4.47 13.39
CA SER A 61 2.91 -4.43 12.44
C SER A 61 2.66 -3.31 11.43
N PRO A 62 3.69 -2.53 11.06
CA PRO A 62 3.53 -1.46 10.09
C PRO A 62 3.43 -1.96 8.65
N HIS A 63 3.58 -3.27 8.43
CA HIS A 63 3.62 -3.86 7.10
C HIS A 63 2.22 -3.91 6.47
N ALA A 64 2.16 -3.66 5.16
CA ALA A 64 0.95 -3.95 4.39
C ALA A 64 0.78 -5.48 4.31
N LEU A 65 -0.31 -5.99 4.88
CA LEU A 65 -0.68 -7.41 4.86
C LEU A 65 -1.56 -7.78 3.66
N GLY A 66 -2.11 -6.79 2.95
CA GLY A 66 -3.07 -7.05 1.90
C GLY A 66 -3.35 -5.84 1.03
N LEU A 67 -3.74 -6.13 -0.21
CA LEU A 67 -4.13 -5.15 -1.22
C LEU A 67 -5.50 -5.52 -1.80
N ASP A 68 -6.51 -4.70 -1.52
CA ASP A 68 -7.86 -4.80 -2.05
C ASP A 68 -8.09 -3.75 -3.16
N LEU A 69 -8.17 -4.24 -4.40
CA LEU A 69 -8.46 -3.46 -5.59
C LEU A 69 -9.88 -3.70 -6.11
N LYS A 70 -10.78 -4.25 -5.30
CA LYS A 70 -12.15 -4.53 -5.71
C LYS A 70 -12.88 -3.24 -6.09
N ASN A 71 -13.59 -3.28 -7.22
CA ASN A 71 -14.43 -2.17 -7.64
C ASN A 71 -15.74 -2.19 -6.83
N HIS A 72 -15.79 -1.40 -5.76
CA HIS A 72 -16.99 -1.25 -4.94
C HIS A 72 -18.06 -0.34 -5.56
N TYR A 73 -17.75 0.31 -6.69
CA TYR A 73 -18.69 1.12 -7.47
C TYR A 73 -19.22 0.36 -8.69
N TYR A 74 -18.96 -0.95 -8.77
CA TYR A 74 -19.46 -1.78 -9.85
C TYR A 74 -20.96 -1.99 -9.69
N ASP A 75 -21.72 -1.45 -10.63
CA ASP A 75 -23.13 -1.73 -10.83
C ASP A 75 -23.26 -2.49 -12.17
N PRO A 76 -23.75 -3.74 -12.17
CA PRO A 76 -23.86 -4.54 -13.38
C PRO A 76 -24.82 -3.95 -14.42
N ASP A 77 -25.75 -3.09 -14.01
CA ASP A 77 -26.72 -2.45 -14.89
C ASP A 77 -26.19 -1.12 -15.48
N LEU A 78 -25.08 -0.59 -14.94
CA LEU A 78 -24.44 0.65 -15.38
C LEU A 78 -23.01 0.37 -15.86
N TYR A 79 -22.87 -0.05 -17.12
CA TYR A 79 -21.58 -0.22 -17.75
C TYR A 79 -20.83 1.13 -17.83
N ASN A 80 -19.86 1.31 -16.94
CA ASN A 80 -18.93 2.43 -16.97
C ASN A 80 -17.48 1.93 -17.04
N PRO A 81 -16.84 2.00 -18.22
CA PRO A 81 -15.45 1.54 -18.39
C PRO A 81 -14.46 2.35 -17.54
N ASP A 82 -14.76 3.59 -17.17
CA ASP A 82 -13.86 4.42 -16.36
C ASP A 82 -13.78 3.97 -14.88
N SER A 83 -14.69 3.09 -14.44
CA SER A 83 -14.71 2.55 -13.08
C SER A 83 -13.62 1.48 -12.82
N TYR A 84 -13.01 0.95 -13.88
CA TYR A 84 -12.00 -0.10 -13.79
C TYR A 84 -10.59 0.49 -13.61
N LEU A 85 -9.73 -0.32 -13.00
CA LEU A 85 -8.29 -0.12 -13.05
C LEU A 85 -7.77 -0.92 -14.25
N PHE A 86 -7.06 -0.26 -15.15
CA PHE A 86 -6.47 -0.90 -16.31
C PHE A 86 -4.97 -1.06 -16.13
N GLY A 87 -4.45 -2.24 -16.43
CA GLY A 87 -3.02 -2.55 -16.42
C GLY A 87 -2.70 -3.66 -17.41
N GLU A 88 -1.51 -3.65 -17.98
CA GLU A 88 -1.11 -4.63 -19.00
C GLU A 88 -0.71 -5.98 -18.36
N LEU A 89 -0.06 -5.96 -17.20
CA LEU A 89 0.39 -7.13 -16.42
C LEU A 89 0.46 -6.80 -14.92
N ILE A 90 0.43 -7.81 -14.05
CA ILE A 90 0.77 -7.65 -12.62
C ILE A 90 2.22 -7.18 -12.54
N HIS A 91 2.45 -5.94 -12.11
CA HIS A 91 3.79 -5.34 -12.11
C HIS A 91 4.71 -6.07 -11.11
N PRO A 92 6.00 -6.31 -11.44
CA PRO A 92 6.88 -7.10 -10.60
C PRO A 92 7.12 -6.55 -9.19
N SER A 93 6.82 -5.26 -8.97
CA SER A 93 6.89 -4.66 -7.64
C SER A 93 5.97 -5.34 -6.62
N LEU A 94 4.91 -6.00 -7.07
CA LEU A 94 4.06 -6.80 -6.18
C LEU A 94 4.76 -8.07 -5.66
N PHE A 95 5.75 -8.62 -6.39
CA PHE A 95 6.55 -9.75 -5.91
C PHE A 95 7.56 -9.34 -4.82
N ASN A 96 7.83 -8.04 -4.68
CA ASN A 96 8.73 -7.51 -3.66
C ASN A 96 7.99 -7.03 -2.40
N LEU A 97 6.68 -7.25 -2.30
CA LEU A 97 5.95 -7.14 -1.04
C LEU A 97 6.14 -8.45 -0.27
N HIS A 98 7.19 -8.52 0.54
CA HIS A 98 7.58 -9.75 1.26
C HIS A 98 6.58 -10.16 2.38
N HIS A 99 5.59 -9.31 2.68
CA HIS A 99 4.60 -9.49 3.74
C HIS A 99 3.16 -9.69 3.22
N LEU A 100 3.00 -9.94 1.91
CA LEU A 100 1.72 -10.20 1.24
C LEU A 100 1.55 -11.68 0.86
#